data_AF-A0AAN8NXH0-F1
#
_entry.id   AF-A0AAN8NXH0-F1
#
_cell.length_a   1.000
_cell.length_b   1.000
_cell.length_c   1.000
_cell.angle_alpha   90.00
_cell.angle_beta   90.00
_cell.angle_gamma   90.00
#
_symmetry.space_group_name_H-M   'P 1'
#
loop_
_entity.id
_entity.type
_entity.pdbx_description
1 polymer ?
#
loop_
_entity_poly.entity_id
_entity_poly.type
_entity_poly.pdbx_seq_one_letter_code
_entity_poly.pdbx_strand_id
1 'polypeptide(L)'
;MPTLKEELEEVKLKYTALREEWGLQQEHLGRLQSQISVLHTQLQQQSAFCASLGAILGHLLWKASRSAEIVETLTAGNRIGDFFLIVVGTLTSFMDTYKQEIPSQNSDESQFVMSLVGIVTNIAAAAEGRLFLIIDEHGKNLIRHFVKMLQYIPVPSGNCLKRLIFMSLYNISINNVGVIYLQGQPQLLTGIVKTLEDETQPQELHMMALRLLQAITWEVNCYAVLENMAETVPRKLLEKFLRSPNQEFNSAATAIINNIERSRLKIQNLKDCGGKYEECK
;
A
#
# COMPACT_ATOMS: atom_id res chain seq x y z
N MET A 1 62.17 45.66 -22.78
CA MET A 1 61.78 44.25 -22.92
C MET A 1 62.41 43.51 -21.76
N PRO A 2 61.64 42.73 -20.99
CA PRO A 2 62.20 41.89 -19.94
C PRO A 2 63.31 41.02 -20.54
N THR A 3 64.38 40.81 -19.77
CA THR A 3 65.39 39.85 -20.19
C THR A 3 64.81 38.43 -20.08
N LEU A 4 65.19 37.51 -20.97
CA LEU A 4 64.74 36.11 -20.96
C LEU A 4 64.90 35.43 -19.58
N LYS A 5 65.85 35.92 -18.78
CA LYS A 5 66.13 35.49 -17.41
C LYS A 5 65.06 35.92 -16.40
N GLU A 6 64.51 37.12 -16.55
CA GLU A 6 63.43 37.64 -15.69
C GLU A 6 62.12 36.90 -15.96
N GLU A 7 61.80 36.63 -17.24
CA GLU A 7 60.63 35.84 -17.63
C GLU A 7 60.72 34.39 -17.11
N LEU A 8 61.92 33.79 -17.16
CA LEU A 8 62.16 32.45 -16.62
C LEU A 8 61.92 32.39 -15.10
N GLU A 9 62.38 33.39 -14.35
CA GLU A 9 62.15 33.42 -12.89
C GLU A 9 60.69 33.69 -12.53
N GLU A 10 60.00 34.54 -13.28
CA GLU A 10 58.56 34.75 -13.08
C GLU A 10 57.75 33.47 -13.32
N VAL A 11 58.07 32.72 -14.37
CA VAL A 11 57.42 31.43 -14.66
C VAL A 11 57.70 30.39 -13.58
N LYS A 12 58.95 30.31 -13.06
CA LYS A 12 59.30 29.41 -11.95
C LYS A 12 58.49 29.71 -10.70
N LEU A 13 58.36 30.99 -10.33
CA LEU A 13 57.56 31.42 -9.18
C LEU A 13 56.09 31.04 -9.33
N LYS A 14 55.50 31.26 -10.51
CA LYS A 14 54.12 30.85 -10.81
C LYS A 14 53.95 29.33 -10.75
N TYR A 15 54.91 28.58 -11.28
CA TYR A 15 54.89 27.11 -11.22
C TYR A 15 54.95 26.59 -9.79
N THR A 16 55.81 27.14 -8.94
CA THR A 16 55.90 26.74 -7.52
C THR A 16 54.63 27.05 -6.77
N ALA A 17 54.06 28.25 -6.95
CA ALA A 17 52.80 28.63 -6.31
C ALA A 17 51.63 27.71 -6.73
N LEU A 18 51.51 27.42 -8.04
CA LEU A 18 50.47 26.53 -8.55
C LEU A 18 50.67 25.08 -8.06
N ARG A 19 51.91 24.62 -7.92
CA ARG A 19 52.22 23.29 -7.38
C ARG A 19 51.85 23.17 -5.90
N GLU A 20 52.07 24.22 -5.11
CA GLU A 20 51.64 24.27 -3.70
C GLU A 20 50.13 24.31 -3.58
N GLU A 21 49.45 25.15 -4.38
CA GLU A 21 47.99 25.22 -4.41
C GLU A 21 47.37 23.87 -4.83
N TRP A 22 47.94 23.22 -5.85
CA TRP A 22 47.54 21.87 -6.26
C TRP A 22 47.69 20.86 -5.11
N GLY A 23 48.81 20.92 -4.36
CA GLY A 23 49.04 20.06 -3.20
C GLY A 23 47.97 20.25 -2.11
N LEU A 24 47.64 21.51 -1.80
CA LEU A 24 46.59 21.85 -0.83
C LEU A 24 45.20 21.39 -1.31
N GLN A 25 44.88 21.59 -2.59
CA GLN A 25 43.62 21.12 -3.17
C GLN A 25 43.52 19.60 -3.13
N GLN A 26 44.61 18.87 -3.41
CA GLN A 26 44.64 17.41 -3.34
C GLN A 26 44.41 16.91 -1.91
N GLU A 27 45.00 17.57 -0.90
CA GLU A 27 44.77 17.24 0.50
C GLU A 27 43.31 17.52 0.90
N HIS A 28 42.77 18.68 0.51
CA HIS A 28 41.38 19.04 0.79
C HIS A 28 40.40 18.03 0.15
N LEU A 29 40.64 17.65 -1.11
CA LEU A 29 39.85 16.64 -1.81
C LEU A 29 39.92 15.29 -1.07
N GLY A 30 41.11 14.89 -0.60
CA GLY A 30 41.27 13.67 0.21
C GLY A 30 40.48 13.71 1.52
N ARG A 31 40.46 14.85 2.21
CA ARG A 31 39.65 15.05 3.43
C ARG A 31 38.15 14.95 3.14
N LEU A 32 37.67 15.59 2.06
CA LEU A 32 36.26 15.51 1.66
C LEU A 32 35.85 14.08 1.29
N GLN A 33 36.68 13.36 0.53
CA GLN A 33 36.43 11.95 0.20
C GLN A 33 36.34 11.06 1.45
N SER A 34 37.21 11.31 2.45
CA SER A 34 37.14 10.62 3.74
C SER A 34 35.85 10.93 4.49
N GLN A 35 35.44 12.21 4.55
CA GLN A 35 34.18 12.61 5.18
C GLN A 35 32.95 11.98 4.50
N ILE A 36 32.92 11.94 3.17
CA ILE A 36 31.85 11.29 2.41
C ILE A 36 31.78 9.80 2.75
N SER A 37 32.92 9.11 2.81
CA SER A 37 32.99 7.70 3.17
C SER A 37 32.43 7.45 4.59
N VAL A 38 32.85 8.26 5.56
CA VAL A 38 32.35 8.17 6.96
C VAL A 38 30.85 8.40 7.02
N LEU A 39 30.35 9.47 6.40
CA LEU A 39 28.92 9.80 6.38
C LEU A 39 28.11 8.70 5.69
N HIS A 40 28.62 8.12 4.62
CA HIS A 40 27.96 7.01 3.93
C HIS A 40 27.85 5.79 4.84
N THR A 41 28.93 5.41 5.54
CA THR A 41 28.89 4.31 6.52
C THR A 41 27.93 4.60 7.67
N GLN A 42 27.94 5.82 8.23
CA GLN A 42 27.01 6.21 9.30
C GLN A 42 25.55 6.13 8.84
N LEU A 43 25.25 6.60 7.62
CA LEU A 43 23.90 6.55 7.06
C LEU A 43 23.43 5.11 6.87
N GLN A 44 24.29 4.22 6.37
CA GLN A 44 23.97 2.79 6.24
C GLN A 44 23.69 2.14 7.60
N GLN A 45 24.50 2.44 8.61
CA GLN A 45 24.30 1.91 9.97
C GLN A 45 23.00 2.44 10.59
N GLN A 46 22.70 3.73 10.42
CA GLN A 46 21.47 4.33 10.93
C GLN A 46 20.24 3.74 10.22
N SER A 47 20.31 3.52 8.91
CA SER A 47 19.24 2.88 8.14
C SER A 47 18.97 1.47 8.64
N ALA A 48 20.02 0.65 8.82
CA ALA A 48 19.88 -0.71 9.35
C ALA A 48 19.30 -0.73 10.77
N PHE A 49 19.77 0.18 11.63
CA PHE A 49 19.23 0.33 12.98
C PHE A 49 17.75 0.73 12.98
N CYS A 50 17.35 1.69 12.13
CA CYS A 50 15.95 2.12 12.03
C CYS A 50 15.05 1.02 11.49
N ALA A 51 15.52 0.23 10.50
CA ALA A 51 14.79 -0.92 9.99
C ALA A 51 14.55 -1.97 11.10
N SER A 52 15.60 -2.33 11.84
CA SER A 52 15.52 -3.30 12.93
C SER A 52 14.64 -2.80 14.10
N LEU A 53 14.82 -1.55 14.52
CA LEU A 53 13.98 -0.92 15.55
C LEU A 53 12.51 -0.89 15.13
N GLY A 54 12.24 -0.48 13.89
CA GLY A 54 10.91 -0.46 13.29
C GLY A 54 10.28 -1.85 13.24
N ALA A 55 11.04 -2.87 12.82
CA ALA A 55 10.56 -4.26 12.79
C ALA A 55 10.18 -4.76 14.19
N ILE A 56 11.03 -4.53 15.20
CA ILE A 56 10.79 -4.97 16.59
C ILE A 56 9.58 -4.24 17.19
N LEU A 57 9.59 -2.90 17.18
CA LEU A 57 8.51 -2.10 17.76
C LEU A 57 7.19 -2.31 17.02
N GLY A 58 7.25 -2.36 15.68
CA GLY A 58 6.11 -2.67 14.83
C GLY A 58 5.49 -4.01 15.17
N HIS A 59 6.30 -5.07 15.32
CA HIS A 59 5.80 -6.39 15.68
C HIS A 59 5.15 -6.44 17.06
N LEU A 60 5.75 -5.77 18.06
CA LEU A 60 5.19 -5.66 19.40
C LEU A 60 3.84 -4.93 19.36
N LEU A 61 3.74 -3.81 18.65
CA LEU A 61 2.50 -3.06 18.50
C LEU A 61 1.46 -3.81 17.67
N TRP A 62 1.87 -4.56 16.66
CA TRP A 62 0.98 -5.45 15.90
C TRP A 62 0.39 -6.52 16.82
N LYS A 63 1.18 -7.13 17.69
CA LYS A 63 0.66 -8.08 18.69
C LYS A 63 -0.28 -7.41 19.68
N ALA A 64 0.10 -6.25 20.23
CA ALA A 64 -0.69 -5.53 21.22
C ALA A 64 -2.04 -5.06 20.67
N SER A 65 -2.06 -4.55 19.42
CA SER A 65 -3.26 -4.08 18.74
C SER A 65 -4.29 -5.16 18.42
N ARG A 66 -4.02 -6.45 18.70
CA ARG A 66 -5.07 -7.49 18.65
C ARG A 66 -6.13 -7.28 19.74
N SER A 67 -5.81 -6.56 20.81
CA SER A 67 -6.79 -6.15 21.82
C SER A 67 -7.60 -4.96 21.33
N ALA A 68 -8.93 -5.08 21.38
CA ALA A 68 -9.83 -3.99 21.01
C ALA A 68 -9.61 -2.73 21.88
N GLU A 69 -9.33 -2.90 23.18
CA GLU A 69 -9.03 -1.80 24.10
C GLU A 69 -7.79 -0.99 23.68
N ILE A 70 -6.79 -1.68 23.14
CA ILE A 70 -5.59 -1.02 22.61
C ILE A 70 -5.92 -0.24 21.34
N VAL A 71 -6.74 -0.81 20.44
CA VAL A 71 -7.19 -0.10 19.24
C VAL A 71 -8.01 1.14 19.60
N GLU A 72 -8.89 1.04 20.59
CA GLU A 72 -9.66 2.18 21.12
C GLU A 72 -8.71 3.26 21.65
N THR A 73 -7.71 2.88 22.44
CA THR A 73 -6.69 3.81 22.95
C THR A 73 -5.90 4.48 21.83
N LEU A 74 -5.52 3.74 20.79
CA LEU A 74 -4.79 4.27 19.63
C LEU A 74 -5.64 5.26 18.84
N THR A 75 -6.91 4.93 18.60
CA THR A 75 -7.85 5.74 17.81
C THR A 75 -8.33 6.99 18.55
N ALA A 76 -8.41 6.94 19.89
CA ALA A 76 -8.66 8.12 20.71
C ALA A 76 -7.45 9.08 20.79
N GLY A 77 -6.25 8.58 20.48
CA GLY A 77 -5.03 9.38 20.46
C GLY A 77 -4.92 10.31 19.25
N ASN A 78 -4.15 11.39 19.37
CA ASN A 78 -3.97 12.39 18.32
C ASN A 78 -2.87 12.06 17.29
N ARG A 79 -2.20 10.91 17.41
CA ARG A 79 -1.06 10.51 16.54
C ARG A 79 -1.40 9.40 15.55
N ILE A 80 -2.61 8.87 15.56
CA ILE A 80 -2.98 7.78 14.65
C ILE A 80 -2.97 8.20 13.17
N GLY A 81 -3.29 9.47 12.88
CA GLY A 81 -3.15 10.03 11.54
C GLY A 81 -1.71 10.05 11.04
N ASP A 82 -0.75 10.47 11.90
CA ASP A 82 0.69 10.40 11.59
C ASP A 82 1.13 8.97 11.32
N PHE A 83 0.64 8.02 12.11
CA PHE A 83 0.91 6.60 11.90
C PHE A 83 0.42 6.14 10.52
N PHE A 84 -0.78 6.54 10.09
CA PHE A 84 -1.27 6.21 8.75
C PHE A 84 -0.43 6.83 7.63
N LEU A 85 0.06 8.06 7.81
CA LEU A 85 0.98 8.68 6.86
C LEU A 85 2.31 7.92 6.77
N ILE A 86 2.84 7.45 7.92
CA ILE A 86 4.03 6.59 7.96
C ILE A 86 3.76 5.30 7.18
N VAL A 87 2.63 4.63 7.42
CA VAL A 87 2.27 3.39 6.71
C VAL A 87 2.23 3.62 5.19
N VAL A 88 1.59 4.71 4.72
CA VAL A 88 1.54 5.05 3.28
C VAL A 88 2.95 5.32 2.73
N GLY A 89 3.74 6.16 3.40
CA GLY A 89 5.08 6.51 2.95
C GLY A 89 6.02 5.29 2.90
N THR A 90 5.99 4.47 3.94
CA THR A 90 6.78 3.24 4.02
C THR A 90 6.38 2.24 2.94
N LEU A 91 5.07 2.01 2.73
CA LEU A 91 4.62 1.11 1.67
C LEU A 91 4.99 1.61 0.28
N THR A 92 4.83 2.91 0.02
CA THR A 92 5.21 3.52 -1.26
C THR A 92 6.70 3.30 -1.51
N SER A 93 7.55 3.67 -0.55
CA SER A 93 9.01 3.51 -0.66
C SER A 93 9.41 2.05 -0.83
N PHE A 94 8.77 1.13 -0.11
CA PHE A 94 9.06 -0.31 -0.21
C PHE A 94 8.71 -0.85 -1.60
N MET A 95 7.54 -0.51 -2.11
CA MET A 95 7.10 -0.91 -3.46
C MET A 95 7.98 -0.30 -4.56
N ASP A 96 8.39 0.97 -4.41
CA ASP A 96 9.27 1.64 -5.36
C ASP A 96 10.70 1.08 -5.37
N THR A 97 11.17 0.60 -4.21
CA THR A 97 12.50 0.01 -4.07
C THR A 97 12.57 -1.38 -4.73
N TYR A 98 11.58 -2.23 -4.45
CA TYR A 98 11.63 -3.64 -4.82
C TYR A 98 10.89 -3.97 -6.13
N LYS A 99 9.87 -3.19 -6.49
CA LYS A 99 9.07 -3.26 -7.73
C LYS A 99 8.54 -4.65 -8.06
N GLN A 100 9.38 -5.51 -8.63
CA GLN A 100 9.03 -6.83 -9.14
C GLN A 100 9.24 -7.95 -8.13
N GLU A 101 10.12 -7.78 -7.15
CA GLU A 101 10.44 -8.85 -6.20
C GLU A 101 10.68 -8.31 -4.79
N ILE A 102 9.73 -8.59 -3.90
CA ILE A 102 9.79 -8.22 -2.49
C ILE A 102 10.77 -9.14 -1.74
N PRO A 103 11.58 -8.61 -0.80
CA PRO A 103 12.53 -9.42 -0.04
C PRO A 103 11.81 -10.46 0.81
N SER A 104 12.57 -11.49 1.22
CA SER A 104 12.06 -12.57 2.08
C SER A 104 11.24 -12.01 3.25
N GLN A 105 10.17 -12.71 3.61
CA GLN A 105 9.31 -12.33 4.73
C GLN A 105 10.07 -12.27 6.07
N ASN A 106 11.23 -12.92 6.16
CA ASN A 106 12.07 -12.88 7.35
C ASN A 106 13.05 -11.69 7.39
N SER A 107 13.11 -10.87 6.34
CA SER A 107 13.90 -9.63 6.37
C SER A 107 13.28 -8.60 7.30
N ASP A 108 14.13 -7.77 7.92
CA ASP A 108 13.67 -6.70 8.81
C ASP A 108 12.77 -5.71 8.06
N GLU A 109 13.07 -5.42 6.80
CA GLU A 109 12.26 -4.55 5.95
C GLU A 109 10.86 -5.14 5.71
N SER A 110 10.76 -6.41 5.30
CA SER A 110 9.46 -7.06 5.12
C SER A 110 8.71 -7.18 6.44
N GLN A 111 9.38 -7.54 7.55
CA GLN A 111 8.75 -7.63 8.87
C GLN A 111 8.22 -6.27 9.34
N PHE A 112 8.98 -5.20 9.10
CA PHE A 112 8.55 -3.84 9.43
C PHE A 112 7.30 -3.47 8.63
N VAL A 113 7.33 -3.60 7.30
CA VAL A 113 6.18 -3.28 6.44
C VAL A 113 4.96 -4.13 6.80
N MET A 114 5.13 -5.44 6.96
CA MET A 114 4.04 -6.34 7.35
C MET A 114 3.48 -5.98 8.72
N SER A 115 4.32 -5.55 9.67
CA SER A 115 3.86 -5.12 10.99
C SER A 115 3.01 -3.86 10.91
N LEU A 116 3.42 -2.87 10.11
CA LEU A 116 2.63 -1.65 9.89
C LEU A 116 1.24 -1.96 9.31
N VAL A 117 1.18 -2.76 8.24
CA VAL A 117 -0.10 -3.17 7.63
C VAL A 117 -0.89 -4.09 8.55
N GLY A 118 -0.22 -4.91 9.34
CA GLY A 118 -0.80 -5.78 10.36
C GLY A 118 -1.53 -5.01 11.46
N ILE A 119 -0.93 -3.91 11.94
CA ILE A 119 -1.58 -2.99 12.89
C ILE A 119 -2.85 -2.41 12.26
N VAL A 120 -2.79 -1.95 11.01
CA VAL A 120 -3.97 -1.42 10.29
C VAL A 120 -5.05 -2.49 10.13
N THR A 121 -4.66 -3.73 9.85
CA THR A 121 -5.58 -4.87 9.76
C THR A 121 -6.33 -5.10 11.07
N ASN A 122 -5.63 -5.00 12.21
CA ASN A 122 -6.22 -5.11 13.53
C ASN A 122 -7.11 -3.89 13.87
N ILE A 123 -6.70 -2.68 13.49
CA ILE A 123 -7.54 -1.48 13.64
C ILE A 123 -8.85 -1.67 12.87
N ALA A 124 -8.79 -2.15 11.63
CA ALA A 124 -9.98 -2.50 10.85
C ALA A 124 -10.80 -3.65 11.47
N ALA A 125 -10.21 -4.51 12.30
CA ALA A 125 -10.95 -5.56 12.98
C ALA A 125 -11.82 -5.04 14.15
N ALA A 126 -11.53 -3.87 14.71
CA ALA A 126 -12.34 -3.21 15.75
C ALA A 126 -13.41 -2.28 15.14
N ALA A 127 -14.55 -2.09 15.81
CA ALA A 127 -15.67 -1.30 15.26
C ALA A 127 -15.32 0.19 15.14
N GLU A 128 -14.71 0.75 16.18
CA GLU A 128 -14.24 2.13 16.27
C GLU A 128 -13.16 2.40 15.23
N GLY A 129 -12.21 1.47 15.09
CA GLY A 129 -11.14 1.55 14.09
C GLY A 129 -11.66 1.53 12.66
N ARG A 130 -12.63 0.66 12.32
CA ARG A 130 -13.29 0.68 11.00
C ARG A 130 -13.89 2.03 10.68
N LEU A 131 -14.63 2.59 11.63
CA LEU A 131 -15.31 3.86 11.46
C LEU A 131 -14.29 5.00 11.30
N PHE A 132 -13.23 5.00 12.10
CA PHE A 132 -12.16 5.99 12.02
C PHE A 132 -11.51 5.98 10.63
N LEU A 133 -11.12 4.80 10.13
CA LEU A 133 -10.45 4.62 8.83
C LEU A 133 -11.22 5.21 7.64
N ILE A 134 -12.55 5.34 7.73
CA ILE A 134 -13.42 5.83 6.65
C ILE A 134 -14.00 7.22 6.92
N ILE A 135 -13.78 7.80 8.10
CA ILE A 135 -14.20 9.17 8.41
C ILE A 135 -13.01 10.12 8.33
N ASP A 136 -11.91 9.76 8.97
CA ASP A 136 -10.67 10.53 9.01
C ASP A 136 -9.98 10.59 7.64
N GLU A 137 -9.39 11.74 7.30
CA GLU A 137 -8.78 11.95 5.99
C GLU A 137 -7.48 11.15 5.80
N HIS A 138 -6.67 11.00 6.85
CA HIS A 138 -5.47 10.16 6.79
C HIS A 138 -5.84 8.68 6.68
N GLY A 139 -6.90 8.25 7.39
CA GLY A 139 -7.51 6.93 7.24
C GLY A 139 -7.98 6.68 5.81
N LYS A 140 -8.80 7.57 5.25
CA LYS A 140 -9.28 7.47 3.86
C LYS A 140 -8.13 7.41 2.86
N ASN A 141 -7.11 8.24 3.05
CA ASN A 141 -5.92 8.24 2.21
C ASN A 141 -5.19 6.89 2.25
N LEU A 142 -5.04 6.31 3.44
CA LEU A 142 -4.47 4.98 3.61
C LEU A 142 -5.29 3.90 2.87
N ILE A 143 -6.62 3.92 3.00
CA ILE A 143 -7.48 2.95 2.30
C ILE A 143 -7.40 3.11 0.78
N ARG A 144 -7.42 4.36 0.27
CA ARG A 144 -7.19 4.63 -1.16
C ARG A 144 -5.84 4.10 -1.63
N HIS A 145 -4.81 4.21 -0.79
CA HIS A 145 -3.49 3.69 -1.09
C HIS A 145 -3.46 2.15 -1.12
N PHE A 146 -4.10 1.48 -0.16
CA PHE A 146 -4.26 0.02 -0.14
C PHE A 146 -4.97 -0.49 -1.40
N VAL A 147 -6.07 0.15 -1.76
CA VAL A 147 -6.83 -0.15 -2.98
C VAL A 147 -5.95 -0.03 -4.23
N LYS A 148 -5.22 1.09 -4.35
CA LYS A 148 -4.29 1.32 -5.47
C LYS A 148 -3.21 0.26 -5.58
N MET A 149 -2.63 -0.13 -4.45
CA MET A 149 -1.48 -1.04 -4.44
C MET A 149 -1.83 -2.49 -4.75
N LEU A 150 -3.06 -2.95 -4.50
CA LEU A 150 -3.45 -4.35 -4.69
C LEU A 150 -3.05 -4.93 -6.06
N GLN A 151 -3.14 -4.12 -7.12
CA GLN A 151 -2.81 -4.53 -8.48
C GLN A 151 -1.30 -4.53 -8.80
N TYR A 152 -0.47 -3.93 -7.95
CA TYR A 152 0.97 -3.75 -8.16
C TYR A 152 1.84 -4.62 -7.26
N ILE A 153 1.27 -5.24 -6.22
CA ILE A 153 2.02 -6.13 -5.32
C ILE A 153 2.48 -7.37 -6.11
N PRO A 154 3.80 -7.62 -6.20
CA PRO A 154 4.33 -8.77 -6.92
C PRO A 154 3.96 -10.08 -6.23
N VAL A 155 3.71 -11.10 -7.04
CA VAL A 155 3.42 -12.46 -6.60
C VAL A 155 4.53 -13.37 -7.13
N PRO A 156 5.05 -14.33 -6.35
CA PRO A 156 4.57 -14.76 -5.03
C PRO A 156 5.18 -14.01 -3.84
N SER A 157 6.23 -13.21 -4.06
CA SER A 157 7.02 -12.57 -2.99
C SER A 157 6.19 -11.66 -2.07
N GLY A 158 5.16 -10.99 -2.61
CA GLY A 158 4.25 -10.10 -1.88
C GLY A 158 2.98 -10.75 -1.33
N ASN A 159 2.82 -12.08 -1.38
CA ASN A 159 1.58 -12.76 -0.98
C ASN A 159 1.12 -12.38 0.44
N CYS A 160 2.02 -12.35 1.42
CA CYS A 160 1.66 -12.00 2.80
C CYS A 160 1.20 -10.54 2.94
N LEU A 161 1.85 -9.61 2.24
CA LEU A 161 1.41 -8.21 2.21
C LEU A 161 0.01 -8.09 1.58
N LYS A 162 -0.21 -8.78 0.45
CA LYS A 162 -1.49 -8.79 -0.25
C LYS A 162 -2.63 -9.36 0.61
N ARG A 163 -2.34 -10.43 1.38
CA ARG A 163 -3.28 -11.01 2.36
C ARG A 163 -3.69 -9.98 3.41
N LEU A 164 -2.74 -9.28 4.03
CA LEU A 164 -3.04 -8.28 5.06
C LEU A 164 -3.91 -7.13 4.51
N ILE A 165 -3.63 -6.68 3.28
CA ILE A 165 -4.45 -5.64 2.65
C ILE A 165 -5.86 -6.15 2.35
N PHE A 166 -6.01 -7.35 1.78
CA PHE A 166 -7.34 -7.93 1.58
C PHE A 166 -8.10 -8.10 2.89
N MET A 167 -7.44 -8.54 3.95
CA MET A 167 -8.04 -8.71 5.28
C MET A 167 -8.48 -7.36 5.84
N SER A 168 -7.65 -6.32 5.73
CA SER A 168 -8.00 -4.95 6.13
C SER A 168 -9.25 -4.44 5.40
N LEU A 169 -9.29 -4.59 4.08
CA LEU A 169 -10.41 -4.12 3.25
C LEU A 169 -11.68 -4.94 3.51
N TYR A 170 -11.57 -6.24 3.69
CA TYR A 170 -12.70 -7.09 4.07
C TYR A 170 -13.24 -6.69 5.45
N ASN A 171 -12.36 -6.47 6.43
CA ASN A 171 -12.76 -6.01 7.74
C ASN A 171 -13.55 -4.69 7.64
N ILE A 172 -13.09 -3.71 6.86
CA ILE A 172 -13.82 -2.46 6.61
C ILE A 172 -15.20 -2.72 6.00
N SER A 173 -15.33 -3.69 5.09
CA SER A 173 -16.62 -4.02 4.45
C SER A 173 -17.66 -4.62 5.39
N ILE A 174 -17.31 -4.98 6.64
CA ILE A 174 -18.24 -5.56 7.62
C ILE A 174 -19.35 -4.58 8.03
N ASN A 175 -19.12 -3.26 8.00
CA ASN A 175 -20.15 -2.27 8.33
C ASN A 175 -20.66 -1.50 7.10
N ASN A 176 -21.90 -0.99 7.19
CA ASN A 176 -22.58 -0.34 6.07
C ASN A 176 -21.83 0.88 5.52
N VAL A 177 -21.27 1.71 6.40
CA VAL A 177 -20.52 2.91 5.96
C VAL A 177 -19.23 2.49 5.22
N GLY A 178 -18.54 1.46 5.70
CA GLY A 178 -17.32 0.95 5.09
C GLY A 178 -17.58 0.29 3.74
N VAL A 179 -18.62 -0.53 3.61
CA VAL A 179 -18.96 -1.15 2.32
C VAL A 179 -19.38 -0.09 1.28
N ILE A 180 -20.16 0.93 1.66
CA ILE A 180 -20.53 2.05 0.76
C ILE A 180 -19.28 2.82 0.33
N TYR A 181 -18.36 3.09 1.24
CA TYR A 181 -17.10 3.76 0.92
C TYR A 181 -16.25 2.95 -0.08
N LEU A 182 -16.12 1.63 0.14
CA LEU A 182 -15.37 0.73 -0.75
C LEU A 182 -16.03 0.52 -2.10
N GLN A 183 -17.36 0.48 -2.16
CA GLN A 183 -18.14 0.47 -3.40
C GLN A 183 -17.81 1.67 -4.29
N GLY A 184 -17.55 2.83 -3.68
CA GLY A 184 -17.10 4.04 -4.36
C GLY A 184 -15.64 4.03 -4.85
N GLN A 185 -14.92 2.91 -4.76
CA GLN A 185 -13.51 2.80 -5.19
C GLN A 185 -13.35 1.92 -6.45
N PRO A 186 -13.38 2.47 -7.67
CA PRO A 186 -13.28 1.68 -8.90
C PRO A 186 -12.03 0.81 -8.99
N GLN A 187 -10.90 1.33 -8.52
CA GLN A 187 -9.61 0.63 -8.52
C GLN A 187 -9.60 -0.64 -7.65
N LEU A 188 -10.52 -0.75 -6.69
CA LEU A 188 -10.67 -1.96 -5.88
C LEU A 188 -11.13 -3.13 -6.74
N LEU A 189 -12.11 -2.90 -7.62
CA LEU A 189 -12.60 -3.92 -8.54
C LEU A 189 -11.49 -4.38 -9.48
N THR A 190 -10.69 -3.46 -10.02
CA THR A 190 -9.53 -3.79 -10.85
C THR A 190 -8.53 -4.68 -10.10
N GLY A 191 -8.19 -4.34 -8.85
CA GLY A 191 -7.29 -5.15 -8.02
C GLY A 191 -7.83 -6.54 -7.69
N ILE A 192 -9.14 -6.65 -7.42
CA ILE A 192 -9.83 -7.92 -7.21
C ILE A 192 -9.81 -8.77 -8.48
N VAL A 193 -10.21 -8.20 -9.62
CA VAL A 193 -10.27 -8.92 -10.90
C VAL A 193 -8.91 -9.44 -11.31
N LYS A 194 -7.87 -8.59 -11.27
CA LYS A 194 -6.49 -9.00 -11.54
C LYS A 194 -6.01 -10.13 -10.61
N THR A 195 -6.47 -10.15 -9.37
CA THR A 195 -6.18 -11.22 -8.42
C THR A 195 -6.86 -12.53 -8.83
N LEU A 196 -8.12 -12.47 -9.25
CA LEU A 196 -8.91 -13.64 -9.66
C LEU A 196 -8.51 -14.22 -11.03
N GLU A 197 -7.99 -13.38 -11.93
CA GLU A 197 -7.53 -13.80 -13.27
C GLU A 197 -6.20 -14.56 -13.21
N ASP A 198 -5.33 -14.20 -12.27
CA ASP A 198 -4.00 -14.79 -12.14
C ASP A 198 -4.05 -16.17 -11.47
N GLU A 199 -3.94 -17.21 -12.29
CA GLU A 199 -3.95 -18.62 -11.85
C GLU A 199 -2.71 -19.04 -11.05
N THR A 200 -1.64 -18.23 -11.08
CA THR A 200 -0.42 -18.51 -10.33
C THR A 200 -0.54 -18.15 -8.85
N GLN A 201 -1.56 -17.36 -8.50
CA GLN A 201 -1.80 -16.94 -7.12
C GLN A 201 -2.35 -18.10 -6.27
N PRO A 202 -1.99 -18.14 -4.97
CA PRO A 202 -2.57 -19.09 -4.02
C PRO A 202 -4.10 -19.02 -3.98
N GLN A 203 -4.76 -20.17 -3.86
CA GLN A 203 -6.22 -20.25 -3.76
C GLN A 203 -6.80 -19.41 -2.60
N GLU A 204 -6.05 -19.26 -1.50
CA GLU A 204 -6.44 -18.37 -0.39
C GLU A 204 -6.65 -16.93 -0.87
N LEU A 205 -5.77 -16.38 -1.72
CA LEU A 205 -5.92 -15.03 -2.25
C LEU A 205 -7.14 -14.91 -3.17
N HIS A 206 -7.44 -15.93 -3.97
CA HIS A 206 -8.68 -15.96 -4.75
C HIS A 206 -9.91 -15.97 -3.83
N MET A 207 -9.88 -16.74 -2.73
CA MET A 207 -10.98 -16.76 -1.76
C MET A 207 -11.17 -15.39 -1.12
N MET A 208 -10.09 -14.74 -0.68
CA MET A 208 -10.14 -13.42 -0.06
C MET A 208 -10.71 -12.37 -1.04
N ALA A 209 -10.26 -12.40 -2.30
CA ALA A 209 -10.77 -11.52 -3.34
C ALA A 209 -12.26 -11.78 -3.63
N LEU A 210 -12.71 -13.04 -3.72
CA LEU A 210 -14.12 -13.40 -3.88
C LEU A 210 -14.97 -12.95 -2.68
N ARG A 211 -14.49 -13.13 -1.44
CA ARG A 211 -15.22 -12.69 -0.24
C ARG A 211 -15.37 -11.18 -0.17
N LEU A 212 -14.31 -10.44 -0.49
CA LEU A 212 -14.37 -8.99 -0.57
C LEU A 212 -15.32 -8.53 -1.68
N LEU A 213 -15.26 -9.16 -2.85
CA LEU A 213 -16.18 -8.87 -3.96
C LEU A 213 -17.64 -9.17 -3.59
N GLN A 214 -17.87 -10.30 -2.92
CA GLN A 214 -19.19 -10.68 -2.39
C GLN A 214 -19.71 -9.61 -1.41
N ALA A 215 -18.86 -9.10 -0.52
CA ALA A 215 -19.24 -8.06 0.43
C ALA A 215 -19.59 -6.74 -0.28
N ILE A 216 -18.73 -6.25 -1.18
CA ILE A 216 -18.97 -4.96 -1.85
C ILE A 216 -20.08 -5.00 -2.90
N THR A 217 -20.47 -6.17 -3.40
CA THR A 217 -21.64 -6.30 -4.29
C THR A 217 -22.97 -6.33 -3.54
N TRP A 218 -22.95 -6.46 -2.21
CA TRP A 218 -24.16 -6.46 -1.39
C TRP A 218 -24.86 -5.09 -1.42
N GLU A 219 -26.18 -5.10 -1.68
CA GLU A 219 -27.07 -3.93 -1.63
C GLU A 219 -26.53 -2.65 -2.30
N VAL A 220 -26.05 -2.77 -3.54
CA VAL A 220 -25.58 -1.61 -4.31
C VAL A 220 -26.77 -0.70 -4.66
N ASN A 221 -26.75 0.53 -4.12
CA ASN A 221 -27.83 1.50 -4.29
C ASN A 221 -27.50 2.66 -5.25
N CYS A 222 -26.27 2.76 -5.79
CA CYS A 222 -25.89 3.79 -6.80
C CYS A 222 -25.73 3.14 -8.18
N TYR A 223 -26.39 3.70 -9.21
CA TYR A 223 -26.35 3.16 -10.56
C TYR A 223 -24.95 3.18 -11.17
N ALA A 224 -24.20 4.29 -10.99
CA ALA A 224 -22.83 4.40 -11.50
C ALA A 224 -21.89 3.34 -10.90
N VAL A 225 -22.05 3.03 -9.61
CA VAL A 225 -21.29 1.95 -8.95
C VAL A 225 -21.64 0.60 -9.56
N LEU A 226 -22.93 0.32 -9.77
CA LEU A 226 -23.39 -0.94 -10.34
C LEU A 226 -22.92 -1.12 -11.79
N GLU A 227 -22.96 -0.05 -12.60
CA GLU A 227 -22.48 -0.04 -13.97
C GLU A 227 -20.98 -0.32 -14.01
N ASN A 228 -20.19 0.39 -13.20
CA ASN A 228 -18.76 0.14 -13.05
C ASN A 228 -18.44 -1.30 -12.60
N MET A 229 -19.25 -1.89 -11.71
CA MET A 229 -19.13 -3.31 -11.34
C MET A 229 -19.40 -4.25 -12.51
N ALA A 230 -20.47 -3.99 -13.28
CA ALA A 230 -20.83 -4.82 -14.42
C ALA A 230 -19.80 -4.73 -15.56
N GLU A 231 -19.19 -3.57 -15.76
CA GLU A 231 -18.12 -3.35 -16.73
C GLU A 231 -16.79 -3.98 -16.30
N THR A 232 -16.42 -3.81 -15.03
CA THR A 232 -15.10 -4.23 -14.53
C THR A 232 -15.04 -5.71 -14.21
N VAL A 233 -16.13 -6.33 -13.73
CA VAL A 233 -16.16 -7.74 -13.30
C VAL A 233 -16.80 -8.61 -14.38
N PRO A 234 -16.01 -9.30 -15.23
CA PRO A 234 -16.57 -10.03 -16.35
C PRO A 234 -17.35 -11.26 -15.84
N ARG A 235 -18.57 -11.45 -16.33
CA ARG A 235 -19.37 -12.65 -15.98
C ARG A 235 -18.63 -13.96 -16.26
N LYS A 236 -17.87 -14.01 -17.36
CA LYS A 236 -17.01 -15.16 -17.73
C LYS A 236 -15.97 -15.51 -16.66
N LEU A 237 -15.43 -14.50 -15.97
CA LEU A 237 -14.50 -14.73 -14.86
C LEU A 237 -15.19 -15.45 -13.70
N LEU A 238 -16.40 -15.01 -13.32
CA LEU A 238 -17.17 -15.66 -12.25
C LEU A 238 -17.64 -17.07 -12.64
N GLU A 239 -17.96 -17.31 -13.91
CA GLU A 239 -18.33 -18.64 -14.42
C GLU A 239 -17.23 -19.69 -14.22
N LYS A 240 -15.95 -19.28 -14.27
CA LYS A 240 -14.83 -20.16 -13.93
C LYS A 240 -14.91 -20.66 -12.48
N PHE A 241 -15.24 -19.77 -11.54
CA PHE A 241 -15.37 -20.12 -10.12
C PHE A 241 -16.66 -20.90 -9.82
N LEU A 242 -17.74 -20.69 -10.58
CA LEU A 242 -18.94 -21.54 -10.52
C LEU A 242 -18.64 -23.00 -10.89
N ARG A 243 -17.71 -23.24 -11.83
CA ARG A 243 -17.33 -24.60 -12.24
C ARG A 243 -16.23 -25.21 -11.38
N SER A 244 -15.74 -24.49 -10.37
CA SER A 244 -14.69 -24.98 -9.49
C SER A 244 -15.20 -26.15 -8.62
N PRO A 245 -14.38 -27.18 -8.39
CA PRO A 245 -14.69 -28.21 -7.39
C PRO A 245 -14.68 -27.65 -5.96
N ASN A 246 -14.10 -26.47 -5.74
CA ASN A 246 -14.15 -25.80 -4.44
C ASN A 246 -15.54 -25.19 -4.24
N GLN A 247 -16.32 -25.78 -3.34
CA GLN A 247 -17.68 -25.35 -3.04
C GLN A 247 -17.74 -23.90 -2.50
N GLU A 248 -16.71 -23.42 -1.81
CA GLU A 248 -16.66 -22.05 -1.31
C GLU A 248 -16.52 -21.04 -2.45
N PHE A 249 -15.69 -21.36 -3.47
CA PHE A 249 -15.58 -20.54 -4.68
C PHE A 249 -16.90 -20.48 -5.43
N ASN A 250 -17.53 -21.63 -5.64
CA ASN A 250 -18.85 -21.70 -6.29
C ASN A 250 -19.89 -20.87 -5.53
N SER A 251 -19.95 -21.02 -4.19
CA SER A 251 -20.92 -20.32 -3.35
C SER A 251 -20.72 -18.80 -3.39
N ALA A 252 -19.47 -18.33 -3.29
CA ALA A 252 -19.15 -16.91 -3.36
C ALA A 252 -19.46 -16.33 -4.74
N ALA A 253 -19.06 -17.00 -5.83
CA ALA A 253 -19.36 -16.57 -7.20
C ALA A 253 -20.86 -16.50 -7.47
N THR A 254 -21.63 -17.48 -6.98
CA THR A 254 -23.10 -17.48 -7.08
C THR A 254 -23.71 -16.28 -6.34
N ALA A 255 -23.24 -16.02 -5.12
CA ALA A 255 -23.71 -14.87 -4.33
C ALA A 255 -23.40 -13.54 -5.02
N ILE A 256 -22.19 -13.37 -5.58
CA ILE A 256 -21.79 -12.16 -6.32
C ILE A 256 -22.73 -11.92 -7.51
N ILE A 257 -22.98 -12.94 -8.33
CA ILE A 257 -23.87 -12.82 -9.50
C ILE A 257 -25.28 -12.43 -9.04
N ASN A 258 -25.82 -13.13 -8.04
CA ASN A 258 -27.15 -12.84 -7.51
C ASN A 258 -27.27 -11.42 -6.92
N ASN A 259 -26.22 -10.95 -6.25
CA ASN A 259 -26.16 -9.60 -5.70
C ASN A 259 -26.22 -8.52 -6.79
N ILE A 260 -25.44 -8.69 -7.87
CA ILE A 260 -25.41 -7.77 -9.01
C ILE A 260 -26.77 -7.76 -9.72
N GLU A 261 -27.34 -8.94 -10.02
CA GLU A 261 -28.64 -9.03 -10.70
C GLU A 261 -29.79 -8.48 -9.84
N ARG A 262 -29.80 -8.79 -8.54
CA ARG A 262 -30.81 -8.24 -7.61
C ARG A 262 -30.71 -6.72 -7.55
N SER A 263 -29.50 -6.18 -7.45
CA SER A 263 -29.29 -4.74 -7.43
C SER A 263 -29.78 -4.14 -8.75
N ARG A 264 -29.43 -4.71 -9.90
CA ARG A 264 -29.89 -4.26 -11.23
C ARG A 264 -31.42 -4.19 -11.34
N LEU A 265 -32.12 -5.25 -10.91
CA LEU A 265 -33.58 -5.27 -10.90
C LEU A 265 -34.17 -4.21 -9.96
N LYS A 266 -33.60 -4.05 -8.75
CA LYS A 266 -34.02 -3.01 -7.80
C LYS A 266 -33.86 -1.61 -8.42
N ILE A 267 -32.72 -1.33 -9.05
CA ILE A 267 -32.46 -0.04 -9.71
C ILE A 267 -33.43 0.20 -10.87
N GLN A 268 -33.67 -0.81 -11.70
CA GLN A 268 -34.58 -0.71 -12.84
C GLN A 268 -36.01 -0.43 -12.41
N ASN A 269 -36.53 -1.18 -11.43
CA ASN A 269 -37.87 -0.97 -10.89
C ASN A 269 -38.04 0.44 -10.29
N LEU A 270 -37.01 1.01 -9.68
CA LEU A 270 -37.04 2.38 -9.14
C LEU A 270 -37.06 3.45 -10.23
N LYS A 271 -36.32 3.24 -11.34
CA LYS A 271 -36.37 4.11 -12.53
C LYS A 271 -37.76 4.10 -13.16
N ASP A 272 -38.36 2.93 -13.30
CA ASP A 272 -39.69 2.75 -13.92
C ASP A 272 -40.82 3.38 -13.08
N CYS A 273 -40.63 3.50 -11.75
CA CYS A 273 -41.56 4.14 -10.82
C CYS A 273 -41.35 5.66 -10.65
N GLY A 274 -40.46 6.30 -11.42
CA GLY A 274 -40.20 7.74 -11.35
C GLY A 274 -39.43 8.22 -10.11
N GLY A 275 -38.72 7.33 -9.41
CA GLY A 275 -37.89 7.68 -8.25
C GLY A 275 -36.63 8.44 -8.64
N LYS A 276 -36.28 9.49 -7.89
CA LYS A 276 -34.98 10.18 -8.04
C LYS A 276 -33.88 9.32 -7.41
N TYR A 277 -32.83 9.05 -8.17
CA TYR A 277 -31.61 8.42 -7.66
C TYR A 277 -30.80 9.43 -6.84
N GLU A 278 -30.11 8.95 -5.80
CA GLU A 278 -28.99 9.70 -5.25
C GLU A 278 -27.89 9.73 -6.32
N GLU A 279 -27.68 10.91 -6.92
CA GLU A 279 -26.44 11.20 -7.62
C GLU A 279 -25.31 11.00 -6.60
N CYS A 280 -24.42 10.05 -6.88
CA CYS A 280 -23.25 9.79 -6.06
C CYS A 280 -22.51 11.13 -5.84
N LYS A 281 -22.54 11.68 -4.61
CA LYS A 281 -21.76 12.86 -4.20
C LYS A 281 -20.34 12.48 -3.81
#